data_AF-A0A7S1V6D3-F1
#
_entry.id   AF-A0A7S1V6D3-F1
#
_cell.length_a   1.000
_cell.length_b   1.000
_cell.length_c   1.000
_cell.angle_alpha   90.00
_cell.angle_beta   90.00
_cell.angle_gamma   90.00
#
_symmetry.space_group_name_H-M   'P 1'
#
loop_
_entity.id
_entity.type
_entity.pdbx_description
1 polymer ?
#
loop_
_entity_poly.entity_id
_entity_poly.type
_entity_poly.pdbx_seq_one_letter_code
_entity_poly.pdbx_strand_id
1 'polypeptide(L)'
;RVTLQTLDVPDGVVVRLFSHPGTGLVVAMFANGECRTYFPRPTPAQPGNVLSAPFGRFRWINGATVKCQEYVVCSSSSSGNEEKKPFRDDNVQISTSKDHKLLVAYQNQVCVFDVAPRGAAGEEDFVLEAKRSADLVWTTQVDGIIRHARLSGDGR
;
A
#
# COMPACT_ATOMS: atom_id res chain seq x y z
N ARG A 1 17.88 -18.25 13.32
CA ARG A 1 18.06 -16.87 13.84
C ARG A 1 16.98 -16.01 13.20
N VAL A 2 16.05 -15.45 13.96
CA VAL A 2 15.01 -14.55 13.43
C VAL A 2 15.64 -13.16 13.31
N THR A 3 15.68 -12.60 12.11
CA THR A 3 16.07 -11.22 11.90
C THR A 3 14.80 -10.37 11.92
N LEU A 4 14.63 -9.57 12.97
CA LEU A 4 13.54 -8.61 13.04
C LEU A 4 13.86 -7.43 12.10
N GLN A 5 12.86 -6.96 11.38
CA GLN A 5 12.95 -5.76 10.56
C GLN A 5 11.85 -4.80 11.00
N THR A 6 12.23 -3.55 11.24
CA THR A 6 11.30 -2.48 11.58
C THR A 6 11.02 -1.68 10.32
N LEU A 7 9.74 -1.37 10.10
CA LEU A 7 9.28 -0.40 9.13
C LEU A 7 8.68 0.77 9.92
N ASP A 8 9.31 1.94 9.80
CA ASP A 8 8.75 3.16 10.36
C ASP A 8 7.66 3.67 9.43
N VAL A 9 6.42 3.58 9.93
CA VAL A 9 5.25 4.16 9.27
C VAL A 9 4.95 5.51 9.90
N PRO A 10 4.41 6.47 9.13
CA PRO A 10 3.99 7.77 9.66
C PRO A 10 2.96 7.63 10.78
N ASP A 11 2.87 8.66 11.60
CA ASP A 11 1.88 8.77 12.65
C ASP A 11 0.46 8.60 12.08
N GLY A 12 -0.29 7.67 12.67
CA GLY A 12 -1.65 7.36 12.26
C GLY A 12 -2.08 5.98 12.76
N VAL A 13 -3.39 5.74 12.74
CA VAL A 13 -3.95 4.44 13.10
C VAL A 13 -3.91 3.54 11.87
N VAL A 14 -2.95 2.61 11.83
CA VAL A 14 -2.92 1.54 10.82
C VAL A 14 -4.06 0.57 11.12
N VAL A 15 -4.97 0.41 10.16
CA VAL A 15 -6.12 -0.50 10.27
C VAL A 15 -5.90 -1.80 9.53
N ARG A 16 -4.98 -1.84 8.56
CA ARG A 16 -4.64 -3.07 7.84
C ARG A 16 -3.18 -3.04 7.39
N LEU A 17 -2.50 -4.18 7.55
CA LEU A 17 -1.18 -4.42 6.99
C LEU A 17 -1.25 -5.63 6.05
N PHE A 18 -0.64 -5.51 4.88
CA PHE A 18 -0.55 -6.58 3.90
C PHE A 18 0.88 -6.69 3.36
N SER A 19 1.35 -7.91 3.12
CA SER A 19 2.63 -8.14 2.43
C SER A 19 2.45 -9.17 1.33
N HIS A 20 2.93 -8.85 0.14
CA HIS A 20 2.90 -9.77 -0.99
C HIS A 20 4.02 -10.83 -0.85
N PRO A 21 3.71 -12.13 -0.87
CA PRO A 21 4.71 -13.17 -0.59
C PRO A 21 5.83 -13.28 -1.65
N GLY A 22 5.52 -12.96 -2.91
CA GLY A 22 6.49 -13.02 -4.02
C GLY A 22 7.40 -11.78 -4.16
N THR A 23 6.82 -10.58 -4.23
CA THR A 23 7.55 -9.32 -4.40
C THR A 23 8.04 -8.72 -3.08
N GLY A 24 7.51 -9.17 -1.94
CA GLY A 24 7.77 -8.59 -0.62
C GLY A 24 7.19 -7.18 -0.43
N LEU A 25 6.41 -6.66 -1.38
CA LEU A 25 5.71 -5.37 -1.27
C LEU A 25 4.87 -5.34 0.01
N VAL A 26 5.09 -4.35 0.85
CA VAL A 26 4.27 -4.09 2.04
C VAL A 26 3.30 -2.95 1.76
N VAL A 27 2.07 -3.08 2.25
CA VAL A 27 1.02 -2.07 2.15
C VAL A 27 0.45 -1.83 3.54
N ALA A 28 0.43 -0.58 3.98
CA ALA A 28 -0.21 -0.13 5.20
C ALA A 28 -1.41 0.76 4.85
N MET A 29 -2.59 0.37 5.33
CA MET A 29 -3.81 1.17 5.22
C MET A 29 -4.11 1.82 6.56
N PHE A 30 -4.43 3.10 6.51
CA PHE A 30 -4.70 3.94 7.66
C PHE A 30 -6.20 4.21 7.79
N ALA A 31 -6.66 4.47 9.01
CA ALA A 31 -8.06 4.75 9.31
C ALA A 31 -8.62 5.97 8.55
N ASN A 32 -7.75 6.90 8.16
CA ASN A 32 -8.10 8.07 7.34
C ASN A 32 -8.28 7.73 5.84
N GLY A 33 -8.21 6.46 5.45
CA GLY A 33 -8.37 6.03 4.07
C GLY A 33 -7.13 6.19 3.20
N GLU A 34 -5.98 6.48 3.79
CA GLU A 34 -4.70 6.49 3.08
C GLU A 34 -4.08 5.08 3.05
N CYS A 35 -3.60 4.67 1.88
CA CYS A 35 -2.75 3.49 1.70
C CYS A 35 -1.33 3.95 1.40
N ARG A 36 -0.33 3.36 2.06
CA ARG A 36 1.09 3.54 1.72
C ARG A 36 1.71 2.21 1.35
N THR A 37 2.55 2.23 0.34
CA THR A 37 3.28 1.05 -0.13
C THR A 37 4.76 1.18 0.16
N TYR A 38 5.42 0.04 0.38
CA TYR A 38 6.83 -0.04 0.74
C TYR A 38 7.51 -1.20 0.01
N PHE A 39 8.57 -0.89 -0.72
CA PHE A 39 9.31 -1.85 -1.52
C PHE A 39 10.53 -2.38 -0.77
N PRO A 40 10.77 -3.70 -0.74
CA PRO A 40 12.00 -4.24 -0.19
C PRO A 40 13.15 -4.03 -1.19
N ARG A 41 14.20 -3.34 -0.77
CA ARG A 41 15.49 -3.30 -1.49
C ARG A 41 16.52 -4.14 -0.74
N PRO A 42 17.17 -5.11 -1.39
CA PRO A 42 18.28 -5.84 -0.79
C PRO A 42 19.35 -4.87 -0.34
N THR A 43 19.86 -5.05 0.89
CA THR A 43 21.02 -4.30 1.35
C THR A 43 22.26 -4.87 0.64
N PRO A 44 23.01 -4.08 -0.15
CA PRO A 44 24.21 -4.59 -0.81
C PRO A 44 25.23 -5.02 0.25
N ALA A 45 25.72 -6.26 0.14
CA ALA A 45 26.80 -6.76 0.96
C ALA A 45 28.15 -6.23 0.42
N GLN A 46 28.43 -4.94 0.61
CA GLN A 46 29.74 -4.40 0.26
C GLN A 46 30.73 -4.59 1.41
N PRO A 47 31.95 -5.10 1.15
CA PRO A 47 33.00 -5.16 2.16
C PRO A 47 33.38 -3.73 2.58
N GLY A 48 33.21 -3.42 3.87
CA GLY A 48 33.45 -2.08 4.44
C GLY A 48 32.19 -1.27 4.75
N ASN A 49 31.02 -1.67 4.24
CA ASN A 49 29.75 -1.04 4.59
C ASN A 49 29.22 -1.64 5.90
N VAL A 50 29.90 -1.35 7.00
CA VAL A 50 29.40 -1.64 8.35
C VAL A 50 28.29 -0.64 8.62
N LEU A 51 27.07 -1.04 8.28
CA LEU A 51 25.89 -0.27 8.65
C LEU A 51 25.89 -0.07 10.16
N SER A 52 25.83 1.19 10.59
CA SER A 52 25.89 1.61 12.00
C SER A 52 24.71 1.10 12.84
N ALA A 53 23.70 0.50 12.22
CA ALA A 53 22.54 -0.07 12.89
C ALA A 53 22.11 -1.41 12.23
N PRO A 54 21.55 -2.34 13.02
CA PRO A 54 21.14 -3.67 12.55
C PRO A 54 19.86 -3.58 11.71
N PHE A 55 19.99 -3.17 10.46
CA PHE A 55 18.92 -3.35 9.48
C PHE A 55 19.01 -4.76 8.93
N GLY A 56 17.87 -5.46 8.83
CA GLY A 56 17.84 -6.82 8.28
C GLY A 56 18.26 -6.90 6.80
N ARG A 57 17.94 -8.02 6.15
CA ARG A 57 18.37 -8.30 4.76
C ARG A 57 17.88 -7.27 3.72
N PHE A 58 16.85 -6.52 4.05
CA PHE A 58 16.21 -5.52 3.19
C PHE A 58 16.09 -4.18 3.89
N ARG A 59 16.10 -3.11 3.10
CA ARG A 59 15.62 -1.79 3.46
C ARG A 59 14.28 -1.54 2.80
N TRP A 60 13.35 -0.92 3.52
CA TRP A 60 12.07 -0.52 2.98
C TRP A 60 12.19 0.84 2.31
N ILE A 61 11.75 0.92 1.06
CA ILE A 61 11.69 2.16 0.30
C ILE A 61 10.23 2.60 0.22
N ASN A 62 9.97 3.87 0.53
CA ASN A 62 8.66 4.46 0.36
C ASN A 62 8.23 4.36 -1.11
N GLY A 63 7.08 3.73 -1.33
CA GLY A 63 6.44 3.62 -2.61
C GLY A 63 5.36 4.69 -2.79
N ALA A 64 4.28 4.29 -3.47
CA ALA A 64 3.11 5.14 -3.68
C ALA A 64 2.27 5.31 -2.41
N THR A 65 1.64 6.49 -2.32
CA THR A 65 0.54 6.83 -1.42
C THR A 65 -0.76 6.88 -2.22
N VAL A 66 -1.84 6.32 -1.67
CA VAL A 66 -3.17 6.31 -2.29
C VAL A 66 -4.19 6.86 -1.31
N LYS A 67 -4.99 7.84 -1.72
CA LYS A 67 -6.10 8.34 -0.90
C LYS A 67 -7.39 7.62 -1.30
N CYS A 68 -7.58 6.40 -0.81
CA CYS A 68 -8.73 5.56 -1.16
C CYS A 68 -10.08 6.23 -0.85
N GLN A 69 -10.12 7.08 0.17
CA GLN A 69 -11.31 7.89 0.52
C GLN A 69 -11.78 8.85 -0.59
N GLU A 70 -10.95 9.15 -1.60
CA GLU A 70 -11.35 9.97 -2.75
C GLU A 70 -12.17 9.16 -3.77
N TYR A 71 -12.07 7.83 -3.73
CA TYR A 71 -12.68 6.93 -4.71
C TYR A 71 -13.79 6.07 -4.11
N VAL A 72 -13.83 5.89 -2.79
CA VAL A 72 -14.90 5.13 -2.15
C VAL A 72 -16.06 6.06 -1.80
N VAL A 73 -17.19 5.84 -2.47
CA VAL A 73 -18.46 6.47 -2.15
C VAL A 73 -19.01 5.82 -0.89
N CYS A 74 -18.82 6.47 0.27
CA CYS A 74 -19.58 6.11 1.46
C CYS A 74 -20.98 6.67 1.27
N SER A 75 -21.95 5.84 0.86
CA SER A 75 -23.34 6.28 0.80
C SER A 75 -23.83 6.55 2.23
N SER A 76 -23.80 7.80 2.68
CA SER A 76 -24.72 8.25 3.72
C SER A 76 -26.00 8.63 3.00
N SER A 77 -26.99 7.75 3.04
CA SER A 77 -28.36 8.21 2.89
C SER A 77 -28.58 9.34 3.92
N SER A 78 -28.99 10.51 3.42
CA SER A 78 -29.44 11.75 4.09
C SER A 78 -28.39 12.77 4.55
N SER A 79 -28.26 13.82 3.72
CA SER A 79 -28.24 15.27 4.05
C SER A 79 -27.24 15.81 5.07
N GLY A 80 -26.30 16.63 4.57
CA GLY A 80 -25.60 17.69 5.30
C GLY A 80 -24.24 17.28 5.85
N ASN A 81 -23.17 17.87 5.31
CA ASN A 81 -21.76 17.64 5.68
C ASN A 81 -21.42 16.16 5.95
N GLU A 82 -21.31 15.37 4.88
CA GLU A 82 -20.85 13.98 4.97
C GLU A 82 -19.40 13.93 5.48
N GLU A 83 -19.25 13.80 6.79
CA GLU A 83 -17.99 13.44 7.40
C GLU A 83 -17.61 12.03 6.90
N LYS A 84 -16.57 11.93 6.06
CA LYS A 84 -16.11 10.65 5.50
C LYS A 84 -15.81 9.70 6.65
N LYS A 85 -16.59 8.62 6.78
CA LYS A 85 -16.42 7.66 7.86
C LYS A 85 -15.01 7.04 7.80
N PRO A 86 -14.31 6.94 8.95
CA PRO A 86 -12.99 6.32 8.97
C PRO A 86 -13.10 4.85 8.57
N PHE A 87 -12.06 4.37 7.90
CA PHE A 87 -11.90 2.96 7.59
C PHE A 87 -11.72 2.16 8.88
N ARG A 88 -12.31 0.96 8.90
CA ARG A 88 -12.18 -0.01 9.99
C ARG A 88 -11.70 -1.34 9.39
N ASP A 89 -10.87 -2.06 10.14
CA ASP A 89 -10.20 -3.31 9.68
C ASP A 89 -11.21 -4.32 9.10
N ASP A 90 -12.34 -4.53 9.79
CA ASP A 90 -13.34 -5.56 9.45
C ASP A 90 -13.96 -5.41 8.04
N ASN A 91 -13.86 -4.24 7.42
CA ASN A 91 -14.54 -3.91 6.18
C ASN A 91 -13.60 -3.53 5.04
N VAL A 92 -12.27 -3.59 5.23
CA VAL A 92 -11.30 -3.27 4.20
C VAL A 92 -10.57 -4.53 3.73
N GLN A 93 -10.59 -4.77 2.43
CA GLN A 93 -9.84 -5.84 1.79
C GLN A 93 -8.73 -5.25 0.95
N ILE A 94 -7.52 -5.75 1.15
CA ILE A 94 -6.32 -5.32 0.42
C ILE A 94 -5.69 -6.55 -0.20
N SER A 95 -5.35 -6.43 -1.47
CA SER A 95 -4.60 -7.45 -2.20
C SER A 95 -3.67 -6.77 -3.18
N THR A 96 -2.52 -7.37 -3.44
CA THR A 96 -1.64 -6.92 -4.52
C THR A 96 -1.33 -8.05 -5.47
N SER A 97 -0.89 -7.68 -6.68
CA SER A 97 -0.38 -8.58 -7.71
C SER A 97 1.15 -8.48 -7.86
N LYS A 98 1.73 -9.39 -8.64
CA LYS A 98 3.18 -9.39 -8.93
C LYS A 98 3.64 -8.18 -9.73
N ASP A 99 2.80 -7.64 -10.61
CA ASP A 99 3.05 -6.45 -11.43
C ASP A 99 2.69 -5.15 -10.69
N HIS A 100 2.66 -5.19 -9.36
CA HIS A 100 2.44 -4.03 -8.49
C HIS A 100 1.11 -3.31 -8.71
N LYS A 101 0.03 -4.06 -8.98
CA LYS A 101 -1.33 -3.55 -8.79
C LYS A 101 -1.74 -3.72 -7.34
N LEU A 102 -2.47 -2.73 -6.84
CA LEU A 102 -3.05 -2.69 -5.51
C LEU A 102 -4.55 -2.64 -5.64
N LEU A 103 -5.23 -3.68 -5.18
CA LEU A 103 -6.68 -3.67 -4.96
C LEU A 103 -6.97 -3.22 -3.55
N VAL A 104 -7.88 -2.26 -3.44
CA VAL A 104 -8.52 -1.86 -2.20
C VAL A 104 -10.02 -1.99 -2.40
N ALA A 105 -10.66 -2.80 -1.58
CA ALA A 105 -12.11 -2.91 -1.52
C ALA A 105 -12.61 -2.48 -0.16
N TYR A 106 -13.63 -1.65 -0.14
CA TYR A 106 -14.26 -1.15 1.08
C TYR A 106 -15.75 -0.97 0.85
N GLN A 107 -16.56 -1.51 1.76
CA GLN A 107 -18.01 -1.58 1.63
C GLN A 107 -18.41 -2.22 0.30
N ASN A 108 -18.94 -1.45 -0.65
CA ASN A 108 -19.37 -1.94 -1.94
C ASN A 108 -18.53 -1.38 -3.11
N GLN A 109 -17.44 -0.67 -2.84
CA GLN A 109 -16.52 -0.16 -3.85
C GLN A 109 -15.26 -1.02 -3.96
N VAL A 110 -14.83 -1.32 -5.18
CA VAL A 110 -13.50 -1.87 -5.49
C VAL A 110 -12.72 -0.84 -6.29
N CYS A 111 -11.46 -0.63 -5.92
CA CYS A 111 -10.51 0.20 -6.65
C CYS A 111 -9.22 -0.59 -6.89
N VAL A 112 -8.66 -0.46 -8.08
CA VAL A 112 -7.37 -1.02 -8.46
C VAL A 112 -6.44 0.11 -8.88
N PHE A 113 -5.28 0.17 -8.24
CA PHE A 113 -4.27 1.20 -8.44
C PHE A 113 -2.99 0.58 -9.00
N ASP A 114 -2.27 1.33 -9.84
CA ASP A 114 -0.90 1.03 -10.20
C ASP A 114 0.04 1.68 -9.19
N VAL A 115 0.70 0.83 -8.40
CA VAL A 115 1.67 1.25 -7.39
C VAL A 115 3.09 0.89 -7.78
N ALA A 116 3.35 0.52 -9.04
CA ALA A 116 4.67 0.13 -9.50
C ALA A 116 5.71 1.21 -9.18
N PRO A 117 6.92 0.81 -8.76
CA PRO A 117 8.01 1.75 -8.55
C PRO A 117 8.33 2.40 -9.90
N ARG A 118 8.10 3.72 -10.02
CA ARG A 118 8.57 4.50 -11.18
C ARG A 118 9.80 5.24 -10.69
N GLY A 119 10.94 4.85 -11.22
CA GLY A 119 12.25 5.37 -10.90
C GLY A 119 13.21 4.68 -11.87
N ALA A 120 13.82 5.49 -12.75
CA ALA A 120 14.60 5.03 -13.86
C ALA A 120 15.73 4.09 -13.41
N ALA A 121 16.14 3.22 -14.33
CA ALA A 121 17.40 2.51 -14.26
C ALA A 121 18.55 3.52 -13.98
N GLY A 122 18.94 3.66 -12.72
CA GLY A 122 19.99 4.58 -12.27
C GLY A 122 20.11 4.52 -10.75
N GLU A 123 21.26 4.07 -10.26
CA GLU A 123 21.47 3.75 -8.85
C GLU A 123 21.53 4.96 -7.90
N GLU A 124 21.45 6.20 -8.37
CA GLU A 124 21.89 7.37 -7.58
C GLU A 124 20.82 8.40 -7.16
N ASP A 125 19.57 8.33 -7.64
CA ASP A 125 18.56 9.38 -7.35
C ASP A 125 17.47 9.00 -6.31
N PHE A 126 17.70 8.01 -5.45
CA PHE A 126 16.70 7.59 -4.44
C PHE A 126 16.59 8.52 -3.21
N VAL A 127 17.12 9.74 -3.34
CA VAL A 127 16.95 10.81 -2.37
C VAL A 127 15.63 11.53 -2.69
N LEU A 128 14.62 11.33 -1.84
CA LEU A 128 13.48 12.24 -1.71
C LEU A 128 12.50 12.36 -2.90
N GLU A 129 11.89 11.27 -3.37
CA GLU A 129 10.52 11.41 -3.91
C GLU A 129 9.48 11.09 -2.83
N ALA A 130 9.24 12.13 -2.04
CA ALA A 130 8.09 12.25 -1.18
C ALA A 130 6.79 12.03 -1.97
N LYS A 131 5.89 11.22 -1.42
CA LYS A 131 4.44 11.27 -1.69
C LYS A 131 4.06 11.12 -3.17
N ARG A 132 4.57 10.11 -3.87
CA ARG A 132 4.01 9.79 -5.17
C ARG A 132 2.58 9.27 -5.03
N SER A 133 1.63 9.90 -5.71
CA SER A 133 0.26 9.37 -5.81
C SER A 133 0.22 8.17 -6.75
N ALA A 134 -0.50 7.11 -6.39
CA ALA A 134 -0.77 6.01 -7.31
C ALA A 134 -1.79 6.41 -8.38
N ASP A 135 -1.73 5.76 -9.54
CA ASP A 135 -2.71 5.95 -10.60
C ASP A 135 -3.88 4.99 -10.39
N LEU A 136 -5.12 5.50 -10.41
CA LEU A 136 -6.30 4.63 -10.45
C LEU A 136 -6.39 3.99 -11.84
N VAL A 137 -6.29 2.66 -11.89
CA VAL A 137 -6.37 1.88 -13.13
C VAL A 137 -7.82 1.49 -13.42
N TRP A 138 -8.56 1.12 -12.39
CA TRP A 138 -9.92 0.64 -12.53
C TRP A 138 -10.71 0.77 -11.23
N THR A 139 -12.02 0.99 -11.34
CA THR A 139 -12.92 0.97 -10.19
C THR A 139 -14.31 0.51 -10.59
N THR A 140 -15.03 -0.09 -9.64
CA THR A 140 -16.44 -0.46 -9.79
C THR A 140 -17.14 -0.46 -8.45
N GLN A 141 -18.46 -0.36 -8.50
CA GLN A 141 -19.35 -0.56 -7.36
C GLN A 141 -20.10 -1.88 -7.56
N VAL A 142 -20.24 -2.67 -6.51
CA VAL A 142 -20.95 -3.95 -6.53
C VAL A 142 -22.23 -3.87 -5.71
N ASP A 143 -23.16 -4.79 -5.98
CA ASP A 143 -24.36 -4.93 -5.17
C ASP A 143 -24.03 -5.64 -3.85
N GLY A 144 -24.07 -4.89 -2.74
CA GLY A 144 -23.85 -5.41 -1.40
C GLY A 144 -22.42 -5.22 -0.86
N ILE A 145 -22.16 -5.77 0.33
CA ILE A 145 -20.89 -5.59 1.04
C ILE A 145 -19.87 -6.62 0.56
N ILE A 146 -18.72 -6.13 0.12
CA ILE A 146 -17.56 -6.93 -0.24
C ILE A 146 -16.94 -7.51 1.04
N ARG A 147 -17.07 -8.82 1.19
CA ARG A 147 -16.45 -9.56 2.32
C ARG A 147 -15.04 -10.03 2.02
N HIS A 148 -14.75 -10.30 0.75
CA HIS A 148 -13.45 -10.79 0.31
C HIS A 148 -13.21 -10.30 -1.12
N ALA A 149 -12.01 -9.77 -1.35
CA ALA A 149 -11.56 -9.38 -2.68
C ALA A 149 -10.06 -9.66 -2.79
N ARG A 150 -9.67 -10.27 -3.90
CA ARG A 150 -8.27 -10.62 -4.16
C ARG A 150 -7.96 -10.40 -5.63
N LEU A 151 -6.78 -9.85 -5.89
CA LEU A 151 -6.20 -9.88 -7.23
C LEU A 151 -5.61 -11.26 -7.46
N SER A 152 -6.19 -12.02 -8.38
CA SER A 152 -5.56 -13.18 -8.98
C SER A 152 -4.95 -12.78 -10.31
N GLY A 153 -3.64 -12.85 -10.42
CA GLY A 153 -2.93 -12.57 -11.66
C GLY A 153 -1.45 -12.89 -11.47
N ASP A 154 -0.87 -13.57 -12.45
CA ASP A 154 0.58 -13.81 -12.51
C ASP A 154 1.36 -12.58 -13.02
N GLY A 155 0.66 -11.50 -13.36
CA GLY A 155 1.23 -10.23 -13.80
C GLY A 155 1.79 -10.29 -15.22
N ARG A 156 1.21 -11.13 -16.07
CA ARG A 156 1.54 -11.25 -17.50
C ARG A 156 0.55 -10.50 -18.38
#